data_AF-A0A851FZB6-F1
#
_entry.id   AF-A0A851FZB6-F1
#
_cell.length_a   1.000
_cell.length_b   1.000
_cell.length_c   1.000
_cell.angle_alpha   90.00
_cell.angle_beta   90.00
_cell.angle_gamma   90.00
#
_symmetry.space_group_name_H-M   'P 1'
#
loop_
_entity.id
_entity.type
_entity.pdbx_description
1 polymer ?
#
loop_
_entity_poly.entity_id
_entity_poly.type
_entity_poly.pdbx_seq_one_letter_code
_entity_poly.pdbx_strand_id
1 'polypeptide(L)'
;VCSATGKPAPNITWVHERGVDVSPEIHYIHNANGTITVASRLTFSANHLHALSCLLDHPQGRKMKSLHLQEKESKGVQKSTVIMLVIIPVLLLTILIYCIIRLNKRRRKNQKRHSAPRTPAKEMGLHQGMGQEASVNLHTPKDQHVVYQYE
;
A
#
# COMPACT_ATOMS: atom_id res chain seq x y z
N VAL A 1 -35.46 -6.66 14.12
CA VAL A 1 -36.17 -6.85 15.43
C VAL A 1 -35.22 -6.46 16.55
N CYS A 2 -35.71 -5.72 17.54
CA CYS A 2 -35.00 -5.38 18.76
C CYS A 2 -35.87 -5.79 19.96
N SER A 3 -35.29 -6.41 20.98
CA SER A 3 -36.03 -6.94 22.13
C SER A 3 -35.29 -6.67 23.42
N ALA A 4 -36.04 -6.38 24.49
CA ALA A 4 -35.51 -6.21 25.82
C ALA A 4 -36.52 -6.55 26.91
N THR A 5 -36.00 -6.98 28.06
CA THR A 5 -36.80 -7.36 29.22
C THR A 5 -36.44 -6.47 30.39
N GLY A 6 -37.46 -5.94 31.09
CA GLY A 6 -37.25 -5.04 32.21
C GLY A 6 -38.47 -4.90 33.12
N LYS A 7 -38.25 -4.25 34.26
CA LYS A 7 -39.29 -3.78 35.17
C LYS A 7 -38.88 -2.38 35.66
N PRO A 8 -39.61 -1.31 35.31
CA PRO A 8 -40.82 -1.28 34.46
C PRO A 8 -40.55 -1.68 32.99
N ALA A 9 -41.60 -1.75 32.17
CA ALA A 9 -41.45 -2.10 30.75
C ALA A 9 -40.46 -1.15 30.05
N PRO A 10 -39.43 -1.66 29.36
CA PRO A 10 -38.48 -0.81 28.63
C PRO A 10 -39.15 -0.19 27.40
N ASN A 11 -38.77 1.04 27.06
CA ASN A 11 -39.20 1.68 25.83
C ASN A 11 -38.18 1.41 24.72
N ILE A 12 -38.65 0.97 23.55
CA ILE A 12 -37.82 0.69 22.38
C ILE A 12 -38.21 1.64 21.25
N THR A 13 -37.24 2.40 20.77
CA THR A 13 -37.41 3.33 19.64
C THR A 13 -36.39 3.04 18.55
N TRP A 14 -36.75 3.34 17.31
CA TRP A 14 -35.86 3.21 16.15
C TRP A 14 -35.37 4.60 15.74
N VAL A 15 -34.05 4.72 15.58
CA VAL A 15 -33.37 5.96 15.24
C VAL A 15 -32.65 5.78 13.91
N HIS A 16 -32.95 6.67 12.96
CA HIS A 16 -32.29 6.79 11.67
C HIS A 16 -32.00 8.27 11.37
N GLU A 17 -30.98 8.56 10.56
CA GLU A 17 -30.52 9.91 10.23
C GLU A 17 -31.60 10.80 9.63
N ARG A 18 -32.45 10.25 8.75
CA ARG A 18 -33.56 10.98 8.13
C ARG A 18 -34.90 10.80 8.86
N GLY A 19 -34.87 10.23 10.07
CA GLY A 19 -36.08 9.79 10.76
C GLY A 19 -36.60 8.47 10.21
N VAL A 20 -37.58 7.90 10.90
CA VAL A 20 -38.22 6.64 10.50
C VAL A 20 -39.68 6.96 10.16
N ASP A 21 -40.00 6.97 8.86
CA ASP A 21 -41.36 7.25 8.37
C ASP A 21 -42.34 6.08 8.59
N VAL A 22 -41.82 4.91 8.97
CA VAL A 22 -42.61 3.69 9.17
C VAL A 22 -42.78 3.42 10.66
N SER A 23 -44.02 3.23 11.09
CA SER A 23 -44.31 2.84 12.48
C SER A 23 -43.88 1.40 12.74
N PRO A 24 -43.12 1.12 13.81
CA PRO A 24 -42.74 -0.23 14.17
C PRO A 24 -43.92 -1.01 14.78
N GLU A 25 -43.94 -2.32 14.56
CA GLU A 25 -44.82 -3.24 15.27
C GLU A 25 -44.23 -3.54 16.65
N ILE A 26 -45.01 -3.38 17.72
CA ILE A 26 -44.57 -3.57 19.10
C ILE A 26 -45.40 -4.66 19.77
N HIS A 27 -44.71 -5.62 20.40
CA HIS A 27 -45.33 -6.66 21.22
C HIS A 27 -44.83 -6.60 22.66
N TYR A 28 -45.74 -6.86 23.58
CA TYR A 28 -45.49 -6.96 25.01
C TYR A 28 -45.73 -8.38 25.48
N ILE A 29 -44.75 -8.96 26.17
CA ILE A 29 -44.84 -10.29 26.74
C ILE A 29 -44.68 -10.15 28.25
N HIS A 30 -45.69 -10.58 29.00
CA HIS A 30 -45.67 -10.61 30.46
C HIS A 30 -45.04 -11.91 30.92
N ASN A 31 -43.91 -11.82 31.62
CA ASN A 31 -43.19 -12.99 32.10
C ASN A 31 -43.70 -13.39 33.50
N ALA A 32 -43.61 -14.68 33.84
CA ALA A 32 -44.03 -15.21 35.15
C ALA A 32 -43.30 -14.56 36.34
N ASN A 33 -42.07 -14.07 36.14
CA ASN A 33 -41.28 -13.35 37.15
C ASN A 33 -41.71 -11.87 37.33
N GLY A 34 -42.79 -11.44 36.67
CA GLY A 34 -43.33 -10.08 36.78
C GLY A 34 -42.53 -9.01 36.02
N THR A 35 -41.60 -9.40 35.15
CA THR A 35 -40.95 -8.51 34.18
C THR A 35 -41.74 -8.46 32.88
N ILE A 36 -41.53 -7.41 32.08
CA ILE A 36 -42.15 -7.26 30.76
C ILE A 36 -41.05 -7.29 29.71
N THR A 37 -41.20 -8.17 28.72
CA THR A 37 -40.38 -8.18 27.51
C THR A 37 -41.08 -7.38 26.43
N VAL A 38 -40.40 -6.38 25.89
CA VAL A 38 -40.86 -5.57 24.76
C VAL A 38 -40.06 -5.98 23.53
N ALA A 39 -40.76 -6.36 22.47
CA ALA A 39 -40.17 -6.67 21.17
C ALA A 39 -40.69 -5.69 20.13
N SER A 40 -39.79 -4.93 19.50
CA SER A 40 -40.10 -4.00 18.43
C SER A 40 -39.57 -4.53 17.10
N ARG A 41 -40.44 -4.57 16.09
CA ARG A 41 -40.13 -5.00 14.73
C ARG A 41 -40.38 -3.84 13.78
N LEU A 42 -39.31 -3.35 13.16
CA LEU A 42 -39.39 -2.39 12.07
C LEU A 42 -39.10 -3.12 10.75
N THR A 43 -40.01 -2.97 9.80
CA THR A 43 -39.85 -3.44 8.42
C THR A 43 -39.71 -2.22 7.52
N PHE A 44 -38.63 -2.13 6.77
CA PHE A 44 -38.31 -0.96 5.95
C PHE A 44 -37.61 -1.38 4.65
N SER A 45 -37.60 -0.50 3.65
CA SER A 45 -36.83 -0.71 2.42
C SER A 45 -35.36 -0.37 2.64
N ALA A 46 -34.46 -1.29 2.33
CA ALA A 46 -33.02 -1.10 2.51
C ALA A 46 -32.39 -0.09 1.53
N ASN A 47 -33.14 0.43 0.56
CA ASN A 47 -32.61 1.19 -0.57
C ASN A 47 -31.88 2.50 -0.20
N HIS A 48 -32.09 3.03 1.01
CA HIS A 48 -31.49 4.32 1.42
C HIS A 48 -30.97 4.35 2.86
N LEU A 49 -30.92 3.20 3.54
CA LEU A 49 -30.61 3.12 4.96
C LEU A 49 -29.18 2.59 5.14
N HIS A 50 -28.22 3.46 5.47
CA HIS A 50 -26.84 3.07 5.77
C HIS A 50 -26.68 2.56 7.21
N ALA A 51 -27.40 3.18 8.15
CA ALA A 51 -27.39 2.80 9.55
C ALA A 51 -28.78 2.94 10.16
N LEU A 52 -29.16 1.96 10.97
CA LEU A 52 -30.38 1.96 11.76
C LEU A 52 -30.02 1.59 13.19
N SER A 53 -30.44 2.39 14.16
CA SER A 53 -30.18 2.13 15.58
C SER A 53 -31.47 1.81 16.31
N CYS A 54 -31.39 0.82 17.20
CA CYS A 54 -32.40 0.58 18.22
C CYS A 54 -31.94 1.26 19.51
N LEU A 55 -32.76 2.17 20.02
CA LEU A 55 -32.57 2.84 21.28
C LEU A 55 -33.49 2.25 22.33
N LEU A 56 -32.89 1.73 23.40
CA LEU A 56 -33.55 1.28 24.60
C LEU A 56 -33.49 2.37 25.66
N ASP A 57 -34.66 2.78 26.14
CA ASP A 57 -34.80 3.72 27.24
C ASP A 57 -35.45 3.03 28.44
N HIS A 58 -34.79 3.09 29.58
CA HIS A 58 -35.23 2.44 30.82
C HIS A 58 -34.69 3.23 32.04
N PRO A 59 -35.39 3.26 33.18
CA PRO A 59 -34.94 4.01 34.36
C PRO A 59 -33.56 3.62 34.89
N GLN A 60 -33.15 2.37 34.67
CA GLN A 60 -31.81 1.88 35.08
C GLN A 60 -30.70 2.24 34.09
N GLY A 61 -31.03 2.89 32.98
CA GLY A 61 -30.07 3.35 32.00
C GLY A 61 -30.54 3.16 30.56
N ARG A 62 -29.89 3.92 29.68
CA ARG A 62 -30.13 3.93 28.25
C ARG A 62 -29.08 3.08 27.54
N LYS A 63 -29.52 2.28 26.56
CA LYS A 63 -28.61 1.47 25.71
C LYS A 63 -28.98 1.66 24.25
N MET A 64 -27.98 1.77 23.39
CA MET A 64 -28.17 1.88 21.95
C MET A 64 -27.44 0.75 21.25
N LYS A 65 -28.07 0.13 20.26
CA LYS A 65 -27.44 -0.84 19.37
C LYS A 65 -27.67 -0.44 17.92
N SER A 66 -26.58 -0.22 17.20
CA SER A 66 -26.61 0.19 15.80
C SER A 66 -26.38 -1.00 14.88
N LEU A 67 -27.23 -1.10 13.86
CA LEU A 67 -27.11 -2.00 12.72
C LEU A 67 -26.61 -1.18 11.54
N HIS A 68 -25.38 -1.45 11.12
CA HIS A 68 -24.86 -0.92 9.86
C HIS A 68 -25.34 -1.85 8.76
N LEU A 69 -26.26 -1.35 7.95
CA LEU A 69 -26.68 -2.03 6.75
C LEU A 69 -25.59 -1.74 5.76
N GLN A 70 -24.65 -2.67 5.63
CA GLN A 70 -23.73 -2.63 4.51
C GLN A 70 -24.61 -2.59 3.26
N GLU A 71 -24.62 -1.42 2.61
CA GLU A 71 -24.75 -1.39 1.17
C GLU A 71 -23.83 -2.50 0.67
N LYS A 72 -24.30 -3.34 -0.24
CA LYS A 72 -23.43 -4.27 -0.95
C LYS A 72 -22.43 -3.48 -1.84
N GLU A 73 -21.86 -2.38 -1.35
CA GLU A 73 -20.59 -1.86 -1.80
C GLU A 73 -19.52 -2.86 -1.40
N SER A 74 -19.30 -3.80 -2.32
CA SER A 74 -17.97 -4.04 -2.83
C SER A 74 -16.83 -3.98 -1.80
N LYS A 75 -16.84 -4.94 -0.86
CA LYS A 75 -15.60 -5.32 -0.15
C LYS A 75 -14.48 -5.76 -1.11
N GLY A 76 -14.80 -5.95 -2.39
CA GLY A 76 -13.84 -6.16 -3.48
C GLY A 76 -13.14 -4.88 -3.93
N VAL A 77 -13.83 -3.72 -4.01
CA VAL A 77 -13.24 -2.49 -4.56
C VAL A 77 -12.25 -1.86 -3.59
N GLN A 78 -12.55 -1.76 -2.29
CA GLN A 78 -11.61 -1.12 -1.35
C GLN A 78 -10.28 -1.89 -1.19
N LYS A 79 -10.33 -3.23 -1.15
CA LYS A 79 -9.11 -4.06 -1.12
C LYS A 79 -8.37 -4.01 -2.45
N SER A 80 -9.11 -4.00 -3.57
CA SER A 80 -8.53 -3.92 -4.92
C SER A 80 -7.84 -2.57 -5.17
N THR A 81 -8.41 -1.45 -4.71
CA THR A 81 -7.81 -0.12 -4.87
C THR A 81 -6.49 0.01 -4.12
N VAL A 82 -6.42 -0.46 -2.87
CA VAL A 82 -5.16 -0.42 -2.10
C VAL A 82 -4.10 -1.32 -2.73
N ILE A 83 -4.47 -2.52 -3.16
CA ILE A 83 -3.56 -3.45 -3.83
C ILE A 83 -3.04 -2.84 -5.15
N MET A 84 -3.92 -2.23 -5.95
CA MET A 84 -3.55 -1.58 -7.21
C MET A 84 -2.60 -0.39 -6.99
N LEU A 85 -2.85 0.45 -5.98
CA LEU A 85 -1.99 1.59 -5.66
C LEU A 85 -0.57 1.18 -5.23
N VAL A 86 -0.37 -0.03 -4.71
CA VAL A 86 0.96 -0.53 -4.30
C VAL A 86 1.62 -1.33 -5.42
N ILE A 87 0.88 -2.20 -6.12
CA ILE A 87 1.46 -3.09 -7.13
C ILE A 87 1.91 -2.31 -8.37
N ILE A 88 1.11 -1.36 -8.85
CA ILE A 88 1.45 -0.57 -10.06
C ILE A 88 2.80 0.16 -9.92
N PRO A 89 3.06 0.97 -8.88
CA PRO A 89 4.33 1.67 -8.77
C PRO A 89 5.51 0.71 -8.60
N VAL A 90 5.33 -0.42 -7.89
CA VAL A 90 6.38 -1.44 -7.75
C VAL A 90 6.74 -2.04 -9.11
N LEU A 91 5.75 -2.40 -9.93
CA LEU A 91 5.99 -2.89 -11.29
C LEU A 91 6.69 -1.84 -12.17
N LEU A 92 6.28 -0.58 -12.10
CA LEU A 92 6.94 0.49 -12.85
C LEU A 92 8.40 0.67 -12.44
N LEU A 93 8.71 0.68 -11.14
CA LEU A 93 10.07 0.80 -10.62
C LEU A 93 10.96 -0.36 -11.06
N THR A 94 10.45 -1.60 -11.01
CA THR A 94 11.21 -2.78 -11.45
C THR A 94 11.54 -2.73 -12.96
N ILE A 95 10.59 -2.29 -13.79
CA ILE A 95 10.80 -2.10 -15.23
C ILE A 95 11.86 -1.01 -15.49
N LEU A 96 11.81 0.12 -14.78
CA LEU A 96 12.79 1.20 -14.91
C LEU A 96 14.21 0.73 -14.55
N ILE A 97 14.36 0.05 -13.42
CA ILE A 97 15.66 -0.52 -12.98
C ILE A 97 16.18 -1.50 -14.04
N TYR A 98 15.32 -2.37 -14.56
CA TYR A 98 15.68 -3.31 -15.61
C TYR A 98 16.17 -2.62 -16.88
N CYS A 99 15.47 -1.57 -17.32
CA CYS A 99 15.83 -0.76 -18.47
C CYS A 99 17.20 -0.08 -18.27
N ILE A 100 17.46 0.52 -17.11
CA ILE A 100 18.75 1.14 -16.77
C ILE A 100 19.89 0.12 -16.84
N ILE A 101 19.71 -1.06 -16.24
CA ILE A 101 20.72 -2.13 -16.26
C ILE A 101 20.99 -2.58 -17.71
N ARG A 102 19.95 -2.78 -18.52
CA ARG A 102 20.09 -3.17 -19.93
C ARG A 102 20.81 -2.09 -20.74
N LEU A 103 20.47 -0.82 -20.56
CA LEU A 103 21.10 0.30 -21.24
C LEU A 103 22.58 0.40 -20.85
N ASN A 104 22.91 0.24 -19.57
CA ASN A 104 24.30 0.25 -19.10
C ASN A 104 25.11 -0.93 -19.64
N LYS A 105 24.52 -2.14 -19.70
CA LYS A 105 25.17 -3.30 -20.34
C LYS A 105 25.39 -3.08 -21.83
N ARG A 106 24.42 -2.49 -22.55
CA ARG A 106 24.56 -2.11 -23.96
C ARG A 106 25.66 -1.07 -24.16
N ARG A 107 25.69 0.00 -23.34
CA ARG A 107 26.74 1.02 -23.38
C ARG A 107 28.12 0.43 -23.12
N ARG A 108 28.28 -0.42 -22.09
CA ARG A 108 29.54 -1.13 -21.82
C ARG A 108 29.96 -2.02 -22.97
N LYS A 109 29.03 -2.73 -23.62
CA LYS A 109 29.33 -3.56 -24.80
C LYS A 109 29.80 -2.69 -25.98
N ASN A 110 29.18 -1.54 -26.20
CA ASN A 110 29.57 -0.62 -27.25
C ASN A 110 30.94 0.02 -26.96
N GLN A 111 31.21 0.45 -25.73
CA GLN A 111 32.53 0.96 -25.34
C GLN A 111 33.64 -0.09 -25.53
N LYS A 112 33.40 -1.35 -25.13
CA LYS A 112 34.36 -2.45 -25.37
C LYS A 112 34.61 -2.72 -26.87
N ARG A 113 33.62 -2.45 -27.74
CA ARG A 113 33.80 -2.54 -29.21
C ARG A 113 34.59 -1.37 -29.78
N HIS A 114 34.48 -0.17 -29.18
CA HIS A 114 35.25 1.00 -29.60
C HIS A 114 36.69 1.03 -29.03
N SER A 115 36.97 0.30 -27.94
CA SER A 115 38.31 0.21 -27.33
C SER A 115 39.20 -0.91 -27.87
N ALA A 116 38.82 -1.59 -28.97
CA ALA A 116 39.74 -2.50 -29.65
C ALA A 116 40.92 -1.68 -30.24
N PRO A 117 42.19 -2.01 -29.93
CA PRO A 117 43.35 -1.27 -30.42
C PRO A 117 43.37 -1.20 -31.95
N ARG A 118 43.51 0.00 -32.51
CA ARG A 118 43.85 0.17 -33.93
C ARG A 118 45.23 -0.44 -34.14
N THR A 119 45.28 -1.52 -34.91
CA THR A 119 46.50 -2.02 -35.56
C THR A 119 47.24 -0.86 -36.24
N PRO A 120 48.58 -0.78 -36.14
CA PRO A 120 49.32 0.26 -36.84
C PRO A 120 49.24 -0.04 -38.34
N ALA A 121 48.74 0.93 -39.10
CA ALA A 121 48.81 0.91 -40.54
C ALA A 121 50.29 0.84 -40.92
N LYS A 122 50.63 -0.21 -41.66
CA LYS A 122 51.93 -0.42 -42.30
C LYS A 122 52.16 0.72 -43.29
N GLU A 123 52.84 1.78 -42.84
CA GLU A 123 53.35 2.83 -43.72
C GLU A 123 54.73 2.38 -44.22
N MET A 124 54.76 1.81 -45.43
CA MET A 124 55.99 1.59 -46.17
C MET A 124 56.32 2.88 -46.91
N GLY A 125 57.34 3.60 -46.44
CA GLY A 125 57.85 4.83 -47.03
C GLY A 125 59.31 5.09 -46.66
N LEU A 126 60.21 4.34 -47.30
CA LEU A 126 61.52 4.77 -47.82
C LEU A 126 62.23 5.98 -47.14
N HIS A 127 63.31 5.70 -46.37
CA HIS A 127 64.67 6.31 -46.42
C HIS A 127 65.40 6.21 -45.05
N GLN A 128 66.26 5.20 -44.95
CA GLN A 128 67.69 5.25 -44.61
C GLN A 128 68.22 6.21 -43.51
N GLY A 129 68.88 5.64 -42.48
CA GLY A 129 69.90 6.35 -41.70
C GLY A 129 70.16 5.83 -40.28
N MET A 130 71.23 5.03 -40.13
CA MET A 130 72.21 4.99 -39.01
C MET A 130 71.69 4.94 -37.56
N GLY A 131 71.87 3.83 -36.83
CA GLY A 131 72.99 3.66 -35.87
C GLY A 131 72.40 3.33 -34.48
N GLN A 132 72.49 2.10 -33.98
CA GLN A 132 73.58 1.54 -33.17
C GLN A 132 73.31 1.64 -31.64
N GLU A 133 73.18 0.46 -31.04
CA GLU A 133 73.50 0.01 -29.65
C GLU A 133 73.35 0.94 -28.44
N ALA A 134 72.60 0.46 -27.44
CA ALA A 134 73.01 0.26 -26.03
C ALA A 134 71.75 -0.17 -25.25
N SER A 135 71.68 -1.35 -24.61
CA SER A 135 72.23 -1.66 -23.27
C SER A 135 71.71 -0.66 -22.20
N VAL A 136 71.36 -0.97 -20.96
CA VAL A 136 71.52 -2.16 -20.12
C VAL A 136 70.79 -1.81 -18.80
N ASN A 137 70.21 -2.82 -18.15
CA ASN A 137 69.95 -2.96 -16.70
C ASN A 137 69.13 -1.92 -15.91
N LEU A 138 68.08 -2.35 -15.19
CA LEU A 138 68.09 -3.04 -13.87
C LEU A 138 68.42 -2.08 -12.71
N HIS A 139 67.39 -1.56 -12.04
CA HIS A 139 67.17 -1.71 -10.58
C HIS A 139 66.09 -0.76 -10.05
N THR A 140 65.00 -1.33 -9.56
CA THR A 140 64.31 -0.87 -8.34
C THR A 140 65.17 -1.27 -7.13
N PRO A 141 65.18 -0.52 -6.00
CA PRO A 141 64.10 -0.70 -5.01
C PRO A 141 63.75 0.51 -4.09
N LYS A 142 62.48 0.46 -3.66
CA LYS A 142 61.88 0.79 -2.35
C LYS A 142 62.06 2.15 -1.65
N ASP A 143 60.86 2.63 -1.27
CA ASP A 143 60.45 3.27 -0.01
C ASP A 143 61.15 4.54 0.45
N GLN A 144 60.39 5.64 0.48
CA GLN A 144 60.22 6.36 1.73
C GLN A 144 58.91 7.17 1.79
N HIS A 145 58.15 6.86 2.84
CA HIS A 145 57.07 7.64 3.42
C HIS A 145 57.65 8.93 4.00
N VAL A 146 57.21 10.11 3.56
CA VAL A 146 57.37 11.35 4.35
C VAL A 146 56.12 12.23 4.20
N VAL A 147 55.58 12.52 5.37
CA VAL A 147 54.49 13.42 5.75
C VAL A 147 54.78 14.86 5.31
N TYR A 148 53.76 15.57 4.83
CA TYR A 148 53.67 17.02 5.05
C TYR A 148 52.21 17.41 5.37
N GLN A 149 52.02 17.89 6.60
CA GLN A 149 51.04 18.94 6.91
C GLN A 149 51.57 20.27 6.39
N TYR A 150 50.68 21.19 5.99
CA TYR A 150 50.75 22.60 6.40
C TYR A 150 49.36 23.24 6.28
N GLU A 151 48.97 23.84 7.41
CA GLU A 151 47.97 24.90 7.69
C GLU A 151 46.49 24.69 7.32
#